data_AF-A0A853A083-F1
#
_entry.id   AF-A0A853A083-F1
#
_cell.length_a   1.000
_cell.length_b   1.000
_cell.length_c   1.000
_cell.angle_alpha   90.00
_cell.angle_beta   90.00
_cell.angle_gamma   90.00
#
_symmetry.space_group_name_H-M   'P 1'
#
loop_
_entity.id
_entity.type
_entity.pdbx_description
1 polymer ?
#
loop_
_entity_poly.entity_id
_entity_poly.type
_entity_poly.pdbx_seq_one_letter_code
_entity_poly.pdbx_strand_id
1 'polypeptide(L)'
;MLDIRVRIERLAVRAFTLACEPPGYVRSEPVADRLAFVLAAVPPDRWEDAVGTVRLVRHVYRKASDILHGRSNMMNVPDTIIEEWRAAVEELERLLPE
;
A
#
# COMPACT_ATOMS: atom_id res chain seq x y z
N MET A 1 3.00 9.48 -9.62
CA MET A 1 3.72 8.24 -9.23
C MET A 1 4.53 8.35 -7.96
N LEU A 2 5.39 9.36 -7.80
CA LEU A 2 6.11 9.56 -6.53
C LEU A 2 5.13 9.74 -5.36
N ASP A 3 4.09 10.56 -5.54
CA ASP A 3 3.02 10.75 -4.55
C ASP A 3 2.35 9.44 -4.14
N ILE A 4 1.79 8.69 -5.10
CA ILE A 4 1.20 7.35 -4.88
C ILE A 4 2.14 6.45 -4.07
N ARG A 5 3.43 6.40 -4.44
CA ARG A 5 4.41 5.58 -3.73
C ARG A 5 4.58 6.02 -2.27
N VAL A 6 4.80 7.31 -2.04
CA VAL A 6 5.02 7.87 -0.69
C VAL A 6 3.78 7.65 0.19
N ARG A 7 2.56 7.80 -0.35
CA ARG A 7 1.32 7.50 0.37
C ARG A 7 1.26 6.04 0.82
N ILE A 8 1.54 5.10 -0.08
CA ILE A 8 1.59 3.66 0.25
C ILE A 8 2.63 3.36 1.33
N GLU A 9 3.83 3.94 1.24
CA GLU A 9 4.90 3.75 2.23
C GLU A 9 4.47 4.21 3.62
N ARG A 10 3.81 5.37 3.71
CA ARG A 10 3.27 5.90 4.97
C ARG A 10 2.20 4.99 5.57
N LEU A 11 1.26 4.51 4.75
CA LEU A 11 0.18 3.63 5.21
C LEU A 11 0.70 2.27 5.65
N ALA A 12 1.70 1.72 4.95
CA ALA A 12 2.32 0.46 5.33
C ALA A 12 3.06 0.57 6.69
N VAL A 13 3.79 1.67 6.91
CA VAL A 13 4.43 1.94 8.21
C VAL A 13 3.39 2.08 9.31
N ARG A 14 2.32 2.85 9.05
CA ARG A 14 1.23 3.03 10.00
C ARG A 14 0.57 1.71 10.40
N ALA A 15 0.20 0.89 9.42
CA ALA A 15 -0.41 -0.41 9.65
C ALA A 15 0.48 -1.32 10.49
N PHE A 16 1.78 -1.35 10.19
CA PHE A 16 2.77 -2.08 10.98
C PHE A 16 2.85 -1.57 12.42
N THR A 17 2.92 -0.26 12.63
CA THR A 17 2.97 0.34 13.97
C THR A 17 1.73 -0.02 14.79
N LEU A 18 0.54 0.08 14.21
CA LEU A 18 -0.71 -0.27 14.89
C LEU A 18 -0.76 -1.76 15.29
N ALA A 19 -0.20 -2.63 14.47
CA ALA A 19 -0.28 -4.08 14.69
C ALA A 19 0.75 -4.63 15.69
N CYS A 20 1.86 -3.92 15.93
CA CYS A 20 3.05 -4.49 16.59
C CYS A 20 3.52 -3.81 17.88
N GLU A 21 2.70 -3.00 18.58
CA GLU A 21 3.17 -2.37 19.84
C GLU A 21 3.52 -3.40 20.95
N PRO A 22 4.65 -3.25 21.69
CA PRO A 22 5.71 -2.24 21.53
C PRO A 22 6.80 -2.65 20.51
N PRO A 23 7.56 -1.68 19.96
CA PRO A 23 8.47 -1.88 18.83
C PRO A 23 9.74 -2.64 19.21
N GLY A 24 9.65 -3.97 19.29
CA GLY A 24 10.81 -4.83 19.27
C GLY A 24 11.47 -4.76 17.90
N TYR A 25 12.64 -4.12 17.81
CA TYR A 25 13.57 -4.10 16.67
C TYR A 25 12.90 -4.19 15.28
N VAL A 26 12.48 -3.04 14.74
CA VAL A 26 11.94 -2.95 13.38
C VAL A 26 13.06 -3.29 12.39
N ARG A 27 13.12 -4.55 11.94
CA ARG A 27 13.93 -4.90 10.76
C ARG A 27 13.48 -4.04 9.59
N SER A 28 14.40 -3.73 8.68
CA SER A 28 14.08 -3.06 7.41
C SER A 28 13.29 -4.01 6.50
N GLU A 29 12.07 -4.33 6.89
CA GLU A 29 11.17 -5.12 6.08
C GLU A 29 10.76 -4.30 4.86
N PRO A 30 10.70 -4.92 3.67
CA PRO A 30 10.16 -4.28 2.49
C PRO A 30 8.77 -3.71 2.77
N VAL A 31 8.50 -2.51 2.26
CA VAL A 31 7.18 -1.85 2.34
C VAL A 31 6.05 -2.77 1.87
N ALA A 32 6.32 -3.58 0.83
CA ALA A 32 5.35 -4.53 0.31
C ALA A 32 4.93 -5.58 1.35
N ASP A 33 5.82 -5.97 2.27
CA ASP A 33 5.52 -6.96 3.30
C ASP A 33 4.79 -6.30 4.47
N ARG A 34 5.14 -5.05 4.78
CA ARG A 34 4.43 -4.24 5.79
C ARG A 34 2.95 -4.01 5.47
N LEU A 35 2.57 -4.01 4.19
CA LEU A 35 1.16 -3.90 3.79
C LEU A 35 0.29 -5.06 4.30
N ALA A 36 0.86 -6.23 4.63
CA ALA A 36 0.09 -7.32 5.20
C ALA A 36 -0.47 -6.99 6.60
N PHE A 37 0.17 -6.08 7.34
CA PHE A 37 -0.28 -5.68 8.68
C PHE A 37 -1.56 -4.85 8.68
N VAL A 38 -2.03 -4.40 7.51
CA VAL A 38 -3.36 -3.79 7.37
C VAL A 38 -4.44 -4.76 7.85
N LEU A 39 -4.25 -6.06 7.62
CA LEU A 39 -5.18 -7.11 8.05
C LEU A 39 -5.33 -7.20 9.57
N ALA A 40 -4.29 -6.81 10.32
CA ALA A 40 -4.34 -6.77 11.78
C ALA A 40 -5.06 -5.51 12.31
N ALA A 41 -5.21 -4.48 11.47
CA ALA A 41 -5.86 -3.21 11.84
C ALA A 41 -7.34 -3.14 11.42
N VAL A 42 -7.84 -4.12 10.65
CA VAL A 42 -9.23 -4.17 10.18
C VAL A 42 -10.05 -5.21 10.94
N PRO A 43 -11.36 -4.95 11.16
CA PRO A 43 -12.24 -5.92 11.78
C PRO A 43 -12.48 -7.15 10.86
N PRO A 44 -12.79 -8.34 11.42
CA PRO A 44 -12.88 -9.58 10.64
C PRO A 44 -13.91 -9.58 9.52
N ASP A 45 -15.01 -8.83 9.66
CA ASP A 45 -16.05 -8.68 8.66
C ASP A 45 -15.59 -7.92 7.40
N ARG A 46 -14.50 -7.15 7.49
CA ARG A 46 -13.88 -6.41 6.38
C ARG A 46 -12.61 -7.06 5.84
N TRP A 47 -12.27 -8.27 6.30
CA TRP A 47 -11.01 -8.93 5.92
C TRP A 47 -10.90 -9.23 4.42
N GLU A 48 -11.99 -9.66 3.78
CA GLU A 48 -11.97 -9.99 2.35
C GLU A 48 -11.63 -8.75 1.50
N ASP A 49 -12.30 -7.64 1.78
CA ASP A 49 -12.05 -6.34 1.16
C ASP A 49 -10.61 -5.85 1.40
N ALA A 50 -10.13 -6.04 2.64
CA ALA A 50 -8.78 -5.65 3.01
C ALA A 50 -7.71 -6.49 2.29
N VAL A 51 -7.92 -7.80 2.13
CA VAL A 51 -7.02 -8.68 1.37
C VAL A 51 -6.98 -8.27 -0.11
N GLY A 52 -8.14 -7.99 -0.69
CA GLY A 52 -8.25 -7.49 -2.07
C GLY A 52 -7.48 -6.19 -2.26
N THR A 53 -7.71 -5.23 -1.38
CA THR A 53 -7.07 -3.91 -1.40
C THR A 53 -5.55 -4.02 -1.22
N VAL A 54 -5.08 -4.80 -0.26
CA VAL A 54 -3.63 -5.02 -0.03
C VAL A 54 -2.97 -5.62 -1.27
N ARG A 55 -3.59 -6.61 -1.92
CA ARG A 55 -3.04 -7.21 -3.15
C ARG A 55 -2.95 -6.19 -4.28
N LEU A 56 -3.99 -5.39 -4.47
CA LEU A 56 -4.01 -4.35 -5.49
C LEU A 56 -2.93 -3.29 -5.21
N VAL A 57 -2.85 -2.79 -3.98
CA VAL A 57 -1.84 -1.79 -3.61
C VAL A 57 -0.41 -2.32 -3.71
N ARG A 58 -0.15 -3.60 -3.38
CA ARG A 58 1.17 -4.21 -3.63
C ARG A 58 1.53 -4.20 -5.12
N HIS A 59 0.55 -4.44 -6.00
CA HIS A 59 0.74 -4.33 -7.45
C HIS A 59 1.07 -2.89 -7.84
N VAL A 60 0.28 -1.92 -7.38
CA VAL A 60 0.48 -0.48 -7.64
C VAL A 60 1.86 -0.02 -7.18
N TYR A 61 2.26 -0.36 -5.95
CA TYR A 61 3.56 -0.02 -5.40
C TYR A 61 4.72 -0.52 -6.25
N ARG A 62 4.64 -1.77 -6.72
CA ARG A 62 5.65 -2.35 -7.61
C ARG A 62 5.70 -1.61 -8.95
N LYS A 63 4.56 -1.33 -9.57
CA LYS A 63 4.51 -0.58 -10.84
C LYS A 63 5.03 0.85 -10.69
N ALA A 64 4.68 1.52 -9.61
CA ALA A 64 5.23 2.82 -9.24
C ALA A 64 6.74 2.78 -9.10
N SER A 65 7.26 1.76 -8.41
CA SER A 65 8.69 1.52 -8.27
C SER A 65 9.35 1.28 -9.64
N ASP A 66 8.79 0.44 -10.49
CA ASP A 66 9.35 0.15 -11.82
C ASP A 66 9.43 1.41 -12.69
N ILE A 67 8.39 2.26 -12.67
CA ILE A 67 8.38 3.52 -13.41
C ILE A 67 9.44 4.49 -12.87
N LEU A 68 9.53 4.65 -11.55
CA LEU A 68 10.48 5.57 -10.92
C LEU A 68 11.94 5.13 -11.12
N HIS A 69 12.21 3.84 -11.28
CA HIS A 69 13.54 3.30 -11.59
C HIS A 69 13.80 3.14 -13.10
N GLY A 70 12.92 3.66 -13.96
CA GLY A 70 13.09 3.57 -15.42
C GLY A 70 12.95 2.17 -16.01
N ARG A 71 12.49 1.18 -15.24
CA ARG A 71 12.20 -0.19 -15.72
C ARG A 71 10.89 -0.28 -16.50
N SER A 72 10.07 0.75 -16.43
CA SER A 72 8.82 0.88 -17.19
C SER A 72 8.62 2.35 -17.57
N ASN A 73 8.05 2.60 -18.75
CA ASN A 73 7.81 3.97 -19.21
C ASN A 73 6.45 4.48 -18.72
N MET A 74 6.44 5.64 -18.06
CA MET A 74 5.23 6.32 -17.62
C MET A 74 4.28 6.65 -18.78
N MET A 75 4.84 7.04 -19.94
CA MET A 75 4.06 7.48 -21.10
C MET A 75 3.14 6.39 -21.66
N ASN A 76 3.36 5.13 -21.26
CA ASN A 76 2.57 3.99 -21.67
C ASN A 76 1.50 3.60 -20.64
N VAL A 77 1.36 4.33 -19.54
CA VAL A 77 0.32 4.09 -18.54
C VAL A 77 -0.86 5.01 -18.84
N PRO A 78 -2.03 4.47 -19.21
CA PRO A 78 -3.23 5.29 -19.44
C PRO A 78 -3.64 6.05 -18.17
N ASP A 79 -4.18 7.25 -18.34
CA ASP A 79 -4.67 8.07 -17.20
C ASP A 79 -5.72 7.32 -16.37
N THR A 80 -6.58 6.50 -17.01
CA THR A 80 -7.56 5.66 -16.33
C THR A 80 -6.91 4.69 -15.34
N ILE A 81 -5.76 4.13 -15.69
CA ILE A 81 -5.00 3.24 -14.79
C ILE A 81 -4.40 4.03 -13.62
N ILE A 82 -3.98 5.27 -13.85
CA ILE A 82 -3.47 6.12 -12.77
C ILE A 82 -4.59 6.46 -11.78
N GLU A 83 -5.80 6.74 -12.26
CA GLU A 83 -6.96 6.97 -11.40
C GLU A 83 -7.38 5.70 -10.63
N GLU A 84 -7.36 4.52 -11.26
CA GLU A 84 -7.55 3.25 -10.55
C GLU A 84 -6.51 3.04 -9.44
N TRP A 85 -5.26 3.42 -9.69
CA TRP A 85 -4.21 3.33 -8.68
C TRP A 85 -4.45 4.28 -7.51
N ARG A 86 -4.97 5.48 -7.76
CA ARG A 86 -5.35 6.43 -6.70
C ARG A 86 -6.50 5.89 -5.88
N ALA A 87 -7.55 5.37 -6.53
CA ALA A 87 -8.69 4.76 -5.86
C ALA A 87 -8.28 3.59 -4.96
N ALA A 88 -7.32 2.77 -5.40
CA ALA A 88 -6.77 1.68 -4.58
C ALA A 88 -6.06 2.19 -3.32
N VAL A 89 -5.32 3.31 -3.41
CA VAL A 89 -4.66 3.93 -2.26
C VAL A 89 -5.69 4.56 -1.32
N GLU A 90 -6.72 5.20 -1.84
CA GLU A 90 -7.81 5.78 -1.04
C GLU A 90 -8.65 4.71 -0.31
N GLU A 91 -8.87 3.55 -0.92
CA GLU A 91 -9.48 2.41 -0.23
C GLU A 91 -8.58 1.93 0.91
N LEU A 92 -7.27 1.84 0.68
CA LEU A 92 -6.33 1.46 1.74
C LEU A 92 -6.33 2.46 2.90
N GLU A 93 -6.44 3.76 2.62
CA GLU A 93 -6.59 4.80 3.65
C GLU A 93 -7.85 4.59 4.49
N ARG A 94 -8.98 4.27 3.85
CA ARG A 94 -10.27 3.99 4.53
C ARG A 94 -10.28 2.71 5.37
N LEU A 95 -9.33 1.81 5.17
CA LEU A 95 -9.18 0.60 5.98
C LEU A 95 -8.43 0.86 7.29
N LEU A 96 -7.62 1.91 7.36
CA LEU A 96 -6.86 2.23 8.57
C LEU A 96 -7.65 3.25 9.41
N PRO A 97 -7.74 3.07 10.74
CA PRO A 97 -8.38 4.05 11.63
C PRO A 97 -7.63 5.39 11.57
N GLU A 98 -8.30 6.52 11.87
CA GLU A 98 -7.73 7.89 11.87
C GLU A 98 -6.55 8.10 12.83
#